data_AF-A0A821A3S5-F1
#
_entry.id   AF-A0A821A3S5-F1
#
_cell.length_a   1.000
_cell.length_b   1.000
_cell.length_c   1.000
_cell.angle_alpha   90.00
_cell.angle_beta   90.00
_cell.angle_gamma   90.00
#
_symmetry.space_group_name_H-M   'P 1'
#
loop_
_entity.id
_entity.type
_entity.pdbx_description
1 polymer ?
#
loop_
_entity_poly.entity_id
_entity_poly.type
_entity_poly.pdbx_seq_one_letter_code
_entity_poly.pdbx_strand_id
1 'polypeptide(L)'
;MTRMKWMFKILSISFIIGCVIVRYLLFQKKSSIYLIDKHNYRYDVNHHHVENENNFLSTNINVIPLPKFIDKKNSILVISNGFQVVPKQKPTEDLQLALRRYLKYISLLTEIPIEINEDSLSSENKLIIDCLSITSQKDAYPTLGEDESYTLNITKTGSYLYALSLTGIIRGLSTFIQLIERNTSSDTFYIP
;
A
#
# COMPACT_ATOMS: atom_id res chain seq x y z
N MET A 1 0.39 56.81 23.39
CA MET A 1 1.32 55.70 23.05
C MET A 1 0.63 54.37 22.71
N THR A 2 -0.69 54.36 22.47
CA THR A 2 -1.52 53.15 22.22
C THR A 2 -1.94 52.98 20.76
N ARG A 3 -2.11 54.08 20.02
CA ARG A 3 -2.54 54.07 18.61
C ARG A 3 -1.48 53.52 17.64
N MET A 4 -0.20 53.76 17.93
CA MET A 4 0.93 53.28 17.13
C MET A 4 1.10 51.76 17.22
N LYS A 5 0.89 51.15 18.40
CA LYS A 5 0.97 49.70 18.60
C LYS A 5 -0.13 48.93 17.85
N TRP A 6 -1.28 49.56 17.60
CA TRP A 6 -2.38 48.94 16.87
C TRP A 6 -2.12 48.92 15.35
N MET A 7 -1.54 49.98 14.80
CA MET A 7 -1.14 50.04 13.40
C MET A 7 -0.04 49.03 13.06
N PHE A 8 0.94 48.82 13.95
CA PHE A 8 1.98 47.79 13.75
C PHE A 8 1.43 46.35 13.75
N LYS A 9 0.37 46.07 14.53
CA LYS A 9 -0.29 44.74 14.52
C LYS A 9 -1.05 44.47 13.22
N ILE A 10 -1.70 45.47 12.64
CA ILE A 10 -2.43 45.32 11.37
C ILE A 10 -1.44 45.11 10.21
N LEU A 11 -0.32 45.82 10.24
CA LEU A 11 0.73 45.67 9.23
C LEU A 11 1.38 44.29 9.29
N SER A 12 1.59 43.71 10.48
CA SER A 12 2.17 42.37 10.62
C SER A 12 1.21 41.26 10.16
N ILE A 13 -0.10 41.39 10.42
CA ILE A 13 -1.11 40.42 9.97
C ILE A 13 -1.20 40.39 8.44
N SER A 14 -1.20 41.57 7.80
CA SER A 14 -1.23 41.66 6.33
C SER A 14 0.02 41.02 5.69
N PHE A 15 1.19 41.21 6.30
CA PHE A 15 2.43 40.57 5.84
C PHE A 15 2.41 39.05 5.95
N ILE A 16 1.86 38.51 7.05
CA ILE A 16 1.73 37.06 7.24
C ILE A 16 0.76 36.44 6.22
N ILE A 17 -0.39 37.08 5.97
CA ILE A 17 -1.37 36.62 4.98
C ILE A 17 -0.74 36.62 3.57
N GLY A 18 0.00 37.67 3.22
CA GLY A 18 0.74 37.74 1.96
C GLY A 18 1.74 36.58 1.79
N CYS A 19 2.53 36.28 2.84
CA CYS A 19 3.47 35.16 2.83
C CYS A 19 2.78 33.79 2.66
N VAL A 20 1.62 33.58 3.27
CA VAL A 20 0.83 32.34 3.13
C VAL A 20 0.30 32.20 1.70
N ILE A 21 -0.25 33.28 1.12
CA ILE A 21 -0.77 33.28 -0.26
C ILE A 21 0.36 33.02 -1.26
N VAL A 22 1.52 33.67 -1.10
CA VAL A 22 2.67 33.45 -1.99
C VAL A 22 3.17 32.00 -1.90
N ARG A 23 3.26 31.43 -0.69
CA ARG A 23 3.62 30.00 -0.53
C ARG A 23 2.59 29.07 -1.16
N TYR A 24 1.30 29.36 -1.01
CA TYR A 24 0.22 28.58 -1.62
C TYR A 24 0.29 28.62 -3.16
N LEU A 25 0.52 29.81 -3.74
CA LEU A 25 0.67 29.97 -5.19
C LEU A 25 1.95 29.29 -5.73
N LEU A 26 3.06 29.34 -4.98
CA LEU A 26 4.29 28.63 -5.33
C LEU A 26 4.11 27.10 -5.26
N PHE A 27 3.33 26.61 -4.30
CA PHE A 27 2.99 25.18 -4.20
C PHE A 27 2.14 24.72 -5.38
N GLN A 28 1.11 25.49 -5.76
CA GLN A 28 0.28 25.20 -6.94
C GLN A 28 1.08 25.20 -8.26
N LYS A 29 2.05 26.10 -8.43
CA LYS A 29 2.91 26.10 -9.63
C LYS A 29 3.80 24.86 -9.72
N LYS A 30 4.17 24.24 -8.60
CA LYS A 30 5.03 23.04 -8.61
C LYS A 30 4.27 21.77 -8.98
N SER A 31 2.94 21.74 -8.81
CA SER A 31 2.09 20.60 -9.16
C SER A 31 1.70 20.54 -10.64
N SER A 32 1.77 21.64 -11.39
CA SER A 32 1.44 21.66 -12.83
C SER A 32 2.62 21.38 -13.77
N ILE A 33 3.81 21.09 -13.23
CA ILE A 33 5.03 20.83 -14.02
C ILE A 33 5.28 19.33 -14.23
N TYR A 34 4.47 18.46 -13.63
CA TYR A 34 4.54 17.02 -13.89
C TYR A 34 3.42 16.64 -14.85
N LEU A 35 3.81 16.02 -15.98
CA LEU A 35 3.00 15.56 -17.12
C LEU A 35 2.91 16.52 -18.32
N ILE A 36 4.06 16.93 -18.85
CA ILE A 36 4.16 17.18 -20.30
C ILE A 36 5.25 16.26 -20.82
N ASP A 37 4.85 15.07 -21.26
CA ASP A 37 5.67 14.28 -22.18
C ASP A 37 5.73 15.05 -23.50
N LYS A 38 6.93 15.47 -23.89
CA LYS A 38 7.17 16.26 -25.13
C LYS A 38 7.13 15.39 -26.38
N HIS A 39 7.12 14.08 -26.22
CA HIS A 39 6.98 13.17 -27.35
C HIS A 39 5.54 12.66 -27.34
N ASN A 40 4.77 13.07 -28.35
CA ASN A 40 3.46 12.52 -28.70
C ASN A 40 3.59 11.03 -29.08
N TYR A 41 4.06 10.19 -28.16
CA TYR A 41 3.97 8.75 -28.29
C TYR A 41 2.50 8.40 -28.13
N ARG A 42 1.82 8.37 -29.27
CA ARG A 42 0.53 7.73 -29.43
C ARG A 42 0.79 6.25 -29.17
N TYR A 43 0.37 5.74 -28.02
CA TYR A 43 0.40 4.31 -27.75
C TYR A 43 -0.53 3.65 -28.77
N ASP A 44 0.03 3.13 -29.86
CA ASP A 44 -0.69 2.20 -30.72
C ASP A 44 -0.88 0.93 -29.90
N VAL A 45 -2.08 0.79 -29.34
CA VAL A 45 -2.53 -0.45 -28.70
C VAL A 45 -2.76 -1.46 -29.80
N ASN A 46 -1.67 -2.01 -30.32
CA ASN A 46 -1.71 -3.19 -31.18
C ASN A 46 -2.30 -4.33 -30.34
N HIS A 47 -3.61 -4.55 -30.51
CA HIS A 47 -4.34 -5.69 -29.97
C HIS A 47 -3.82 -6.95 -30.66
N HIS A 48 -2.67 -7.45 -30.22
CA HIS A 48 -2.32 -8.85 -30.43
C HIS A 48 -3.22 -9.61 -29.45
N HIS A 49 -4.37 -10.08 -29.96
CA HIS A 49 -5.18 -11.08 -29.29
C HIS A 49 -4.29 -12.29 -29.02
N VAL A 50 -3.80 -12.41 -27.79
CA VAL A 50 -3.22 -13.64 -27.30
C VAL A 50 -4.40 -14.57 -27.03
N GLU A 51 -4.65 -15.48 -27.96
CA GLU A 51 -5.51 -16.65 -27.78
C GLU A 51 -4.93 -17.53 -26.67
N ASN A 52 -5.24 -17.19 -25.42
CA ASN A 52 -5.09 -18.09 -24.29
C ASN A 52 -6.20 -17.80 -23.28
N GLU A 53 -7.45 -17.81 -23.78
CA GLU A 53 -8.65 -17.90 -22.96
C GLU A 53 -8.82 -19.34 -22.45
N ASN A 54 -7.89 -19.78 -21.61
CA ASN A 54 -8.02 -21.07 -20.93
C ASN A 54 -8.30 -20.80 -19.44
N ASN A 55 -9.58 -20.88 -19.09
CA ASN A 55 -10.10 -21.13 -17.75
C ASN A 55 -9.99 -20.01 -16.70
N PHE A 56 -10.44 -18.79 -17.00
CA PHE A 56 -10.87 -17.88 -15.93
C PHE A 56 -12.24 -18.33 -15.39
N LEU A 57 -12.25 -19.42 -14.62
CA LEU A 57 -13.39 -19.70 -13.74
C LEU A 57 -13.56 -18.49 -12.83
N SER A 58 -14.79 -17.98 -12.70
CA SER A 58 -15.13 -16.85 -11.84
C SER A 58 -14.94 -17.26 -10.38
N THR A 59 -13.70 -17.28 -9.91
CA THR A 59 -13.43 -17.07 -8.50
C THR A 59 -14.03 -15.70 -8.22
N ASN A 60 -15.08 -15.62 -7.40
CA ASN A 60 -15.60 -14.34 -6.90
C ASN A 60 -14.51 -13.73 -5.99
N ILE A 61 -13.42 -13.26 -6.60
CA ILE A 61 -12.26 -12.63 -6.00
C ILE A 61 -12.02 -11.37 -6.79
N ASN A 62 -12.17 -10.23 -6.12
CA ASN A 62 -12.04 -8.91 -6.73
C ASN A 62 -10.60 -8.39 -6.57
N VAL A 63 -9.68 -8.88 -7.40
CA VAL A 63 -8.28 -8.46 -7.39
C VAL A 63 -7.85 -7.98 -8.77
N ILE A 64 -7.21 -6.81 -8.81
CA ILE A 64 -6.62 -6.20 -9.99
C ILE A 64 -5.15 -5.79 -9.73
N PRO A 65 -4.21 -6.14 -10.63
CA PRO A 65 -4.36 -7.11 -11.72
C PRO A 65 -4.63 -8.52 -11.17
N LEU A 66 -5.28 -9.36 -11.97
CA LEU A 66 -5.57 -10.73 -11.56
C LEU A 66 -4.25 -11.51 -11.35
N PRO A 67 -4.05 -12.17 -10.20
CA PRO A 67 -2.89 -13.02 -9.98
C PRO A 67 -2.81 -14.17 -11.01
N LYS A 68 -1.58 -14.60 -11.32
CA LYS A 68 -1.33 -15.68 -12.28
C LYS A 68 -2.01 -17.00 -11.87
N PHE A 69 -2.09 -17.29 -10.57
CA PHE A 69 -2.72 -18.49 -10.03
C PHE A 69 -3.56 -18.14 -8.81
N ILE A 70 -4.74 -18.74 -8.72
CA ILE A 70 -5.68 -18.60 -7.60
C ILE A 70 -6.24 -19.99 -7.27
N ASP A 71 -6.15 -20.40 -6.01
CA ASP A 71 -6.81 -21.59 -5.48
C ASP A 71 -7.66 -21.21 -4.27
N LYS A 72 -8.91 -20.81 -4.51
CA LYS A 72 -9.85 -20.38 -3.46
C LYS A 72 -10.42 -21.60 -2.72
N LYS A 73 -10.36 -21.59 -1.38
CA LYS A 73 -10.99 -22.60 -0.50
C LYS A 73 -12.18 -22.00 0.25
N ASN A 74 -12.92 -22.83 0.98
CA ASN A 74 -14.13 -22.42 1.71
C ASN A 74 -13.82 -21.93 3.15
N SER A 75 -12.63 -21.40 3.39
CA SER A 75 -12.20 -20.90 4.71
C SER A 75 -11.95 -19.40 4.65
N ILE A 76 -12.40 -18.67 5.67
CA ILE A 76 -12.16 -17.23 5.78
C ILE A 76 -11.22 -16.93 6.95
N LEU A 77 -10.39 -15.91 6.79
CA LEU A 77 -9.63 -15.29 7.88
C LEU A 77 -10.38 -14.05 8.36
N VAL A 78 -10.81 -14.02 9.63
CA VAL A 78 -11.45 -12.82 10.21
C VAL A 78 -10.36 -11.89 10.72
N ILE A 79 -10.34 -10.64 10.26
CA ILE A 79 -9.44 -9.61 10.79
C ILE A 79 -10.08 -9.02 12.04
N SER A 80 -9.48 -9.27 13.20
CA SER A 80 -9.99 -8.83 14.51
C SER A 80 -9.00 -7.91 15.22
N ASN A 81 -9.45 -7.30 16.33
CA ASN A 81 -8.51 -6.66 17.25
C ASN A 81 -7.42 -7.66 17.66
N GLY A 82 -6.16 -7.23 17.58
CA GLY A 82 -5.00 -8.09 17.78
C GLY A 82 -4.43 -8.72 16.50
N PHE A 83 -4.98 -8.41 15.32
CA PHE A 83 -4.32 -8.76 14.06
C PHE A 83 -2.92 -8.14 14.00
N GLN A 84 -1.93 -8.95 13.65
CA GLN A 84 -0.52 -8.55 13.65
C GLN A 84 0.13 -8.79 12.29
N VAL A 85 1.10 -7.94 11.96
CA VAL A 85 2.01 -8.18 10.84
C VAL A 85 3.41 -8.44 11.38
N VAL A 86 3.96 -9.59 11.03
CA VAL A 86 5.17 -10.15 11.63
C VAL A 86 6.18 -10.46 10.53
N PRO A 87 7.24 -9.66 10.37
CA PRO A 87 8.38 -10.02 9.54
C PRO A 87 9.06 -11.28 10.10
N LYS A 88 9.32 -12.27 9.25
CA LYS A 88 10.00 -13.52 9.64
C LYS A 88 11.48 -13.29 9.99
N GLN A 89 12.06 -12.25 9.41
CA GLN A 89 13.42 -11.79 9.65
C GLN A 89 13.41 -10.28 9.87
N LYS A 90 14.48 -9.75 10.48
CA LYS A 90 14.61 -8.30 10.69
C LYS A 90 14.46 -7.57 9.36
N PRO A 91 13.45 -6.69 9.20
CA PRO A 91 13.20 -6.03 7.94
C PRO A 91 14.30 -5.01 7.63
N THR A 92 14.63 -4.88 6.35
CA THR A 92 15.42 -3.76 5.84
C THR A 92 14.64 -2.44 5.99
N GLU A 93 15.32 -1.29 5.92
CA GLU A 93 14.69 0.01 6.14
C GLU A 93 13.54 0.29 5.15
N ASP A 94 13.77 -0.01 3.87
CA ASP A 94 12.78 0.10 2.79
C ASP A 94 11.59 -0.86 2.96
N LEU A 95 11.83 -2.10 3.39
CA LEU A 95 10.76 -3.05 3.75
C LEU A 95 9.95 -2.51 4.94
N GLN A 96 10.61 -1.97 5.96
CA GLN A 96 9.92 -1.40 7.11
C GLN A 96 9.04 -0.20 6.72
N LEU A 97 9.52 0.67 5.81
CA LEU A 97 8.73 1.78 5.27
C LEU A 97 7.53 1.28 4.46
N ALA A 98 7.72 0.27 3.61
CA ALA A 98 6.63 -0.34 2.85
C ALA A 98 5.57 -0.93 3.80
N LEU A 99 5.99 -1.73 4.79
CA LEU A 99 5.08 -2.32 5.77
C LEU A 99 4.29 -1.25 6.52
N ARG A 100 4.94 -0.20 7.04
CA ARG A 100 4.25 0.91 7.72
C ARG A 100 3.17 1.56 6.84
N ARG A 101 3.45 1.75 5.55
CA ARG A 101 2.47 2.30 4.60
C ARG A 101 1.27 1.36 4.43
N TYR A 102 1.50 0.07 4.20
CA TYR A 102 0.42 -0.90 3.98
C TYR A 102 -0.39 -1.15 5.25
N LEU A 103 0.25 -1.19 6.41
CA LEU A 103 -0.43 -1.27 7.70
C LEU A 103 -1.36 -0.11 7.96
N LYS A 104 -0.94 1.11 7.61
CA LYS A 104 -1.80 2.28 7.68
C LYS A 104 -3.04 2.11 6.80
N TYR A 105 -2.91 1.57 5.59
CA TYR A 105 -4.07 1.31 4.73
C TYR A 105 -5.00 0.26 5.32
N ILE A 106 -4.48 -0.86 5.83
CA ILE A 106 -5.31 -1.88 6.47
C ILE A 106 -6.04 -1.29 7.68
N SER A 107 -5.33 -0.52 8.51
CA SER A 107 -5.93 0.13 9.67
C SER A 107 -7.02 1.13 9.31
N LEU A 108 -6.83 1.91 8.23
CA LEU A 108 -7.87 2.81 7.72
C LEU A 108 -9.07 2.07 7.14
N LEU A 109 -8.86 0.93 6.50
CA LEU A 109 -9.93 0.12 5.90
C LEU A 109 -10.75 -0.65 6.94
N THR A 110 -10.09 -1.10 8.01
CA THR A 110 -10.67 -2.00 9.01
C THR A 110 -11.01 -1.32 10.33
N GLU A 111 -10.55 -0.08 10.52
CA GLU A 111 -10.60 0.66 11.79
C GLU A 111 -9.86 -0.04 12.96
N ILE A 112 -9.11 -1.10 12.66
CA ILE A 112 -8.30 -1.84 13.64
C ILE A 112 -6.89 -1.23 13.67
N PRO A 113 -6.33 -0.87 14.84
CA PRO A 113 -4.94 -0.46 14.94
C PRO A 113 -4.03 -1.69 14.70
N ILE A 114 -3.13 -1.59 13.73
CA ILE A 114 -2.21 -2.68 13.39
C ILE A 114 -0.77 -2.18 13.49
N GLU A 115 0.03 -2.94 14.23
CA GLU A 115 1.44 -2.65 14.47
C GLU A 115 2.32 -3.75 13.89
N ILE A 116 3.57 -3.38 13.57
CA ILE A 116 4.61 -4.36 13.23
C ILE A 116 5.10 -4.95 14.55
N ASN A 117 5.05 -6.27 14.68
CA ASN A 117 5.59 -6.94 15.85
C ASN A 117 6.75 -7.85 15.43
N GLU A 118 7.96 -7.54 15.89
CA GLU A 118 9.18 -8.30 15.61
C GLU A 118 9.36 -9.51 16.56
N ASP A 119 8.65 -9.52 17.70
CA ASP A 119 8.85 -10.46 18.82
C ASP A 119 7.62 -11.35 19.09
N SER A 120 6.66 -11.45 18.15
CA SER A 120 5.41 -12.18 18.34
C SER A 120 5.61 -13.71 18.33
N LEU A 121 5.81 -14.27 19.52
CA LEU A 121 5.67 -15.69 19.81
C LEU A 121 4.17 -16.01 19.98
N SER A 122 3.55 -16.53 18.91
CA SER A 122 2.31 -17.33 19.02
C SER A 122 0.97 -16.58 19.23
N SER A 123 0.63 -15.62 18.37
CA SER A 123 -0.79 -15.29 18.10
C SER A 123 -1.28 -15.99 16.82
N GLU A 124 -2.47 -16.56 16.89
CA GLU A 124 -3.32 -16.78 15.70
C GLU A 124 -3.78 -15.40 15.18
N ASN A 125 -4.21 -15.33 13.93
CA ASN A 125 -4.63 -14.10 13.25
C ASN A 125 -3.50 -13.11 12.95
N LYS A 126 -2.49 -13.56 12.19
CA LYS A 126 -1.37 -12.73 11.74
C LYS A 126 -1.08 -12.86 10.26
N LEU A 127 -0.44 -11.84 9.69
CA LEU A 127 0.22 -11.90 8.39
C LEU A 127 1.72 -11.98 8.59
N ILE A 128 2.29 -13.13 8.23
CA ILE A 128 3.74 -13.33 8.24
C ILE A 128 4.32 -12.80 6.93
N ILE A 129 5.36 -11.99 7.03
CA ILE A 129 6.10 -11.44 5.88
C ILE A 129 7.44 -12.17 5.77
N ASP A 130 7.57 -13.04 4.79
CA ASP A 130 8.81 -13.76 4.47
C ASP A 130 9.44 -13.18 3.20
N CYS A 131 10.26 -12.15 3.39
CA CYS A 131 11.04 -11.53 2.32
C CYS A 131 12.46 -12.08 2.38
N LEU A 132 12.93 -12.76 1.34
CA LEU A 132 14.30 -13.28 1.32
C LEU A 132 15.35 -12.17 1.13
N SER A 133 14.96 -11.03 0.56
CA SER A 133 15.87 -9.90 0.38
C SER A 133 16.38 -9.38 1.73
N ILE A 134 17.70 -9.49 1.94
CA ILE A 134 18.40 -9.01 3.14
C ILE A 134 19.09 -7.66 2.93
N THR A 135 19.12 -7.16 1.68
CA THR A 135 19.81 -5.92 1.33
C THR A 135 18.78 -4.84 1.04
N SER A 136 18.92 -3.70 1.73
CA SER A 136 18.10 -2.52 1.46
C SER A 136 18.43 -1.95 0.08
N GLN A 137 17.39 -1.63 -0.70
CA GLN A 137 17.44 -0.99 -2.00
C GLN A 137 16.89 0.46 -1.94
N LYS A 138 16.79 1.04 -0.75
CA LYS A 138 16.20 2.37 -0.51
C LYS A 138 16.68 3.48 -1.46
N ASP A 139 17.97 3.50 -1.78
CA ASP A 139 18.60 4.52 -2.63
C ASP A 139 18.76 4.06 -4.09
N ALA A 140 18.32 2.86 -4.43
CA ALA A 140 18.38 2.30 -5.77
C ALA A 140 17.10 2.65 -6.56
N TYR A 141 17.25 2.90 -7.86
CA TYR A 141 16.11 3.00 -8.75
C TYR A 141 15.59 1.61 -9.11
N PRO A 142 14.26 1.43 -9.25
CA PRO A 142 13.71 0.20 -9.79
C PRO A 142 14.29 -0.10 -11.18
N THR A 143 14.59 -1.37 -11.41
CA THR A 143 15.16 -1.87 -12.66
C THR A 143 14.16 -2.77 -13.39
N LEU A 144 14.27 -2.78 -14.72
CA LEU A 144 13.46 -3.69 -15.53
C LEU A 144 13.94 -5.14 -15.33
N GLY A 145 12.99 -6.06 -15.23
CA GLY A 145 13.29 -7.48 -15.01
C GLY A 145 13.51 -7.85 -13.54
N GLU A 146 13.22 -6.95 -12.60
CA GLU A 146 13.11 -7.31 -11.19
C GLU A 146 12.08 -8.43 -10.98
N ASP A 147 12.40 -9.34 -10.06
CA ASP A 147 11.46 -10.37 -9.68
C ASP A 147 10.31 -9.74 -8.87
N GLU A 148 9.14 -9.58 -9.50
CA GLU A 148 7.92 -9.10 -8.85
C GLU A 148 7.01 -10.24 -8.36
N SER A 149 7.50 -11.49 -8.42
CA SER A 149 6.72 -12.67 -8.05
C SER A 149 6.49 -12.71 -6.54
N TYR A 150 5.31 -13.20 -6.16
CA TYR A 150 4.97 -13.45 -4.76
C TYR A 150 4.08 -14.67 -4.62
N THR A 151 4.00 -15.21 -3.42
CA THR A 151 3.02 -16.22 -3.01
C THR A 151 2.30 -15.71 -1.79
N LEU A 152 0.97 -15.61 -1.88
CA LEU A 152 0.10 -15.24 -0.77
C LEU A 152 -0.77 -16.45 -0.41
N ASN A 153 -0.58 -16.97 0.80
CA ASN A 153 -1.39 -18.05 1.35
C ASN A 153 -2.22 -17.51 2.52
N ILE A 154 -3.52 -17.77 2.51
CA ILE A 154 -4.46 -17.31 3.52
C ILE A 154 -5.22 -18.52 4.03
N THR A 155 -5.25 -18.66 5.35
CA THR A 155 -5.90 -19.75 6.07
C THR A 155 -6.80 -19.18 7.15
N LYS A 156 -7.66 -20.01 7.74
CA LYS A 156 -8.54 -19.59 8.83
C LYS A 156 -7.79 -18.96 10.03
N THR A 157 -6.56 -19.37 10.29
CA THR A 157 -5.78 -18.96 11.48
C THR A 157 -4.73 -17.89 11.17
N GLY A 158 -4.52 -17.53 9.91
CA GLY A 158 -3.54 -16.52 9.54
C GLY A 158 -3.15 -16.59 8.07
N SER A 159 -2.20 -15.72 7.71
CA SER A 159 -1.74 -15.55 6.35
C SER A 159 -0.21 -15.49 6.28
N TYR A 160 0.31 -15.86 5.12
CA TYR A 160 1.73 -15.94 4.82
C TYR A 160 1.99 -15.31 3.47
N LEU A 161 2.80 -14.26 3.43
CA LEU A 161 3.25 -13.62 2.22
C LEU A 161 4.75 -13.87 2.04
N TYR A 162 5.09 -14.56 0.96
CA TYR A 162 6.45 -14.87 0.56
C TYR A 162 6.84 -14.19 -0.74
N ALA A 163 8.04 -13.64 -0.80
CA ALA A 163 8.68 -13.21 -2.05
C ALA A 163 10.21 -13.21 -1.93
N LEU A 164 10.88 -13.32 -3.08
CA LEU A 164 12.34 -13.22 -3.16
C LEU A 164 12.85 -11.78 -3.08
N SER A 165 12.01 -10.80 -3.41
CA SER A 165 12.38 -9.38 -3.49
C SER A 165 11.42 -8.49 -2.68
N LEU A 166 11.86 -7.26 -2.40
CA LEU A 166 10.98 -6.22 -1.84
C LEU A 166 9.81 -5.90 -2.77
N THR A 167 10.06 -5.81 -4.07
CA THR A 167 9.03 -5.50 -5.07
C THR A 167 7.93 -6.56 -5.05
N GLY A 168 8.28 -7.84 -4.98
CA GLY A 168 7.32 -8.94 -4.83
C GLY A 168 6.48 -8.84 -3.55
N ILE A 169 7.10 -8.51 -2.40
CA ILE A 169 6.34 -8.25 -1.16
C ILE A 169 5.35 -7.09 -1.34
N ILE A 170 5.76 -6.00 -1.98
CA ILE A 170 4.88 -4.85 -2.23
C ILE A 170 3.70 -5.25 -3.14
N ARG A 171 3.93 -6.07 -4.19
CA ARG A 171 2.84 -6.60 -5.04
C ARG A 171 1.88 -7.47 -4.24
N GLY A 172 2.41 -8.38 -3.42
CA GLY A 172 1.59 -9.25 -2.58
C GLY A 172 0.79 -8.51 -1.50
N LEU A 173 1.37 -7.47 -0.86
CA LEU A 173 0.65 -6.61 0.08
C LEU A 173 -0.49 -5.83 -0.59
N SER A 174 -0.27 -5.39 -1.84
CA SER A 174 -1.33 -4.76 -2.63
C SER A 174 -2.50 -5.72 -2.87
N THR A 175 -2.21 -6.97 -3.24
CA THR A 175 -3.23 -8.00 -3.40
C THR A 175 -3.92 -8.34 -2.07
N PHE A 176 -3.16 -8.47 -0.98
CA PHE A 176 -3.71 -8.72 0.36
C PHE A 176 -4.76 -7.68 0.75
N ILE A 177 -4.47 -6.39 0.54
CA ILE A 177 -5.43 -5.31 0.84
C ILE A 177 -6.70 -5.42 0.01
N GLN A 178 -6.59 -5.74 -1.28
CA GLN A 178 -7.76 -5.86 -2.16
C GLN A 178 -8.68 -7.03 -1.77
N LEU A 179 -8.12 -8.05 -1.12
CA LEU A 179 -8.90 -9.19 -0.63
C LEU A 179 -9.65 -8.90 0.68
N ILE A 180 -9.42 -7.76 1.32
CA ILE A 180 -10.14 -7.40 2.55
C ILE A 180 -11.57 -7.00 2.20
N GLU A 181 -12.51 -7.79 2.72
CA GLU A 181 -13.95 -7.56 2.56
C GLU A 181 -14.60 -7.27 3.93
N ARG A 182 -15.74 -6.58 3.92
CA ARG A 182 -16.56 -6.33 5.11
C ARG A 182 -17.82 -7.18 5.06
N ASN A 183 -18.05 -7.98 6.09
CA ASN A 183 -19.34 -8.64 6.27
C ASN A 183 -20.34 -7.63 6.86
N THR A 184 -21.35 -7.26 6.08
CA THR A 184 -22.36 -6.26 6.46
C THR A 184 -23.31 -6.74 7.56
N SER A 185 -23.43 -8.05 7.79
CA SER A 185 -24.35 -8.62 8.79
C SER A 185 -23.72 -8.70 10.18
N SER A 186 -22.44 -9.08 10.26
CA SER A 186 -21.70 -9.20 11.52
C SER A 186 -20.83 -7.99 11.84
N ASP A 187 -20.72 -7.04 10.90
CA ASP A 187 -19.81 -5.89 10.97
C ASP A 187 -18.34 -6.27 11.20
N THR A 188 -17.91 -7.37 10.57
CA THR A 188 -16.54 -7.91 10.71
C THR A 188 -15.81 -7.86 9.39
N PHE A 189 -14.52 -7.50 9.42
CA PHE A 189 -13.64 -7.60 8.26
C PHE A 189 -13.10 -9.02 8.11
N TYR A 190 -12.99 -9.51 6.87
CA TYR A 190 -12.47 -10.83 6.59
C TYR A 190 -11.71 -10.88 5.27
N ILE A 191 -10.97 -11.97 5.07
CA ILE A 191 -10.29 -12.30 3.83
C ILE A 191 -10.72 -13.72 3.40
N PRO A 192 -11.14 -13.91 2.14
CA PRO A 192 -11.66 -15.20 1.65
C PRO A 192 -10.57 -16.20 1.26
#